data_AF-A0A183IFB7-F1
#
_entry.id   AF-A0A183IFB7-F1
#
_cell.length_a   1.000
_cell.length_b   1.000
_cell.length_c   1.000
_cell.angle_alpha   90.00
_cell.angle_beta   90.00
_cell.angle_gamma   90.00
#
_symmetry.space_group_name_H-M   'P 1'
#
loop_
_entity.id
_entity.type
_entity.pdbx_description
1 polymer ?
#
loop_
_entity_poly.entity_id
_entity_poly.type
_entity_poly.pdbx_seq_one_letter_code
_entity_poly.pdbx_strand_id
1 'polypeptide(L)'
;MEQQVVVRAHTPLWSAALLIEHPEAIVSVHRKYCNGIFLMCHVRVIATYYRDQASALIEANVDCLALETIPSLTEARLAIDAISKLPPVPLWISFSCKNGSCTNSGDEFSDVVSELCLNSAVSMIGINCTDPSIVGDLLKHGAYGMKPFVVYPNSGEKYCNGRYCL
;
A
#
# COMPACT_ATOMS: atom_id res chain seq x y z
N MET A 1 -10.22 -26.77 10.90
CA MET A 1 -9.20 -26.00 11.65
C MET A 1 -7.95 -26.00 10.79
N GLU A 2 -7.76 -24.97 9.95
CA GLU A 2 -6.50 -24.79 9.22
C GLU A 2 -5.52 -24.07 10.14
N GLN A 3 -4.40 -24.71 10.47
CA GLN A 3 -3.32 -24.07 11.20
C GLN A 3 -2.71 -22.98 10.31
N GLN A 4 -2.81 -21.73 10.74
CA GLN A 4 -2.11 -20.61 10.11
C GLN A 4 -0.62 -20.77 10.43
N VAL A 5 0.16 -21.15 9.41
CA VAL A 5 1.62 -21.23 9.54
C VAL A 5 2.15 -19.79 9.62
N VAL A 6 2.52 -19.36 10.83
CA VAL A 6 3.17 -18.07 11.08
C VAL A 6 4.67 -18.30 10.99
N VAL A 7 5.27 -17.96 9.85
CA VAL A 7 6.73 -17.99 9.67
C VAL A 7 7.28 -16.65 10.17
N ARG A 8 8.05 -16.67 11.26
CA ARG A 8 8.78 -15.50 11.75
C ARG A 8 10.12 -15.43 11.03
N ALA A 9 10.28 -14.46 10.15
CA ALA A 9 11.52 -14.27 9.44
C ALA A 9 12.30 -13.10 10.07
N HIS A 10 13.40 -13.44 10.74
CA HIS A 10 14.26 -12.50 11.45
C HIS A 10 15.41 -11.94 10.59
N THR A 11 15.30 -12.00 9.26
CA THR A 11 16.38 -11.61 8.34
C THR A 11 15.97 -10.43 7.45
N PRO A 12 16.91 -9.53 7.08
CA PRO A 12 16.63 -8.42 6.17
C PRO A 12 16.14 -8.86 4.78
N LEU A 13 16.42 -10.11 4.38
CA LEU A 13 16.01 -10.74 3.13
C LEU A 13 14.92 -11.79 3.36
N TRP A 14 14.02 -11.54 4.31
CA TRP A 14 13.00 -12.50 4.72
C TRP A 14 12.15 -13.04 3.57
N SER A 15 11.86 -12.23 2.55
CA SER A 15 11.08 -12.63 1.39
C SER A 15 11.83 -13.62 0.50
N ALA A 16 13.14 -13.44 0.33
CA ALA A 16 14.00 -14.39 -0.37
C ALA A 16 14.14 -15.70 0.41
N ALA A 17 14.25 -15.63 1.73
CA ALA A 17 14.25 -16.82 2.59
C ALA A 17 12.92 -17.59 2.47
N LEU A 18 11.78 -16.90 2.55
CA LEU A 18 10.46 -17.50 2.37
C LEU A 18 10.26 -18.13 0.99
N LEU A 19 10.80 -17.53 -0.08
CA LEU A 19 10.76 -18.09 -1.44
C LEU A 19 11.49 -19.43 -1.55
N ILE A 20 12.53 -19.63 -0.75
CA ILE A 20 13.37 -20.84 -0.78
C ILE A 20 12.86 -21.88 0.22
N GLU A 21 12.60 -21.45 1.45
CA GLU A 21 12.35 -22.32 2.60
C GLU A 21 10.88 -22.70 2.75
N HIS A 22 9.97 -21.80 2.35
CA HIS A 22 8.52 -21.95 2.54
C HIS A 22 7.70 -21.49 1.31
N PRO A 23 8.00 -21.99 0.09
CA PRO A 23 7.29 -21.59 -1.13
C PRO A 23 5.79 -21.89 -1.07
N GLU A 24 5.36 -22.90 -0.30
CA GLU A 24 3.97 -23.23 -0.06
C GLU A 24 3.21 -22.14 0.71
N ALA A 25 3.87 -21.43 1.62
CA ALA A 25 3.29 -20.31 2.35
C ALA A 25 3.01 -19.14 1.40
N ILE A 26 3.96 -18.84 0.50
CA ILE A 26 3.81 -17.84 -0.56
C ILE A 26 2.68 -18.22 -1.51
N VAL A 27 2.67 -19.45 -2.01
CA VAL A 27 1.60 -19.95 -2.89
C VAL A 27 0.24 -19.91 -2.18
N SER A 28 0.19 -20.22 -0.88
CA SER A 28 -1.04 -20.15 -0.10
C SER A 28 -1.57 -18.72 0.02
N VAL A 29 -0.70 -17.75 0.32
CA VAL A 29 -1.05 -16.32 0.37
C VAL A 29 -1.53 -15.84 -1.01
N HIS A 30 -0.81 -16.16 -2.08
CA HIS A 30 -1.23 -15.79 -3.44
C HIS A 30 -2.49 -16.50 -3.89
N ARG A 31 -2.71 -17.76 -3.51
CA ARG A 31 -3.96 -18.49 -3.83
C ARG A 31 -5.13 -17.87 -3.08
N LYS A 32 -4.95 -17.50 -1.81
CA LYS A 32 -5.96 -16.74 -1.05
C LYS A 32 -6.23 -15.38 -1.69
N TYR A 33 -5.20 -14.69 -2.18
CA TYR A 33 -5.32 -13.45 -2.92
C TYR A 33 -6.08 -13.64 -4.24
N CYS A 34 -5.68 -14.57 -5.10
CA CYS A 34 -6.33 -14.88 -6.39
C CYS A 34 -7.76 -15.38 -6.23
N ASN A 35 -8.03 -16.22 -5.24
CA ASN A 35 -9.39 -16.70 -4.96
C ASN A 35 -10.24 -15.63 -4.26
N GLY A 36 -9.60 -14.69 -3.54
CA GLY A 36 -10.23 -13.53 -2.92
C GLY A 36 -10.46 -12.36 -3.88
N ILE A 37 -9.72 -12.29 -5.00
CA ILE A 37 -9.90 -11.29 -6.07
C ILE A 37 -11.31 -11.35 -6.66
N PHE A 38 -11.95 -12.53 -6.70
CA PHE A 38 -13.34 -12.63 -7.14
C PHE A 38 -14.35 -12.03 -6.14
N LEU A 39 -13.91 -11.62 -4.93
CA LEU A 39 -14.74 -11.05 -3.87
C LEU A 39 -14.29 -9.67 -3.38
N MET A 40 -13.29 -9.03 -4.00
CA MET A 40 -12.86 -7.67 -3.63
C MET A 40 -13.80 -6.55 -4.13
N CYS A 41 -15.09 -6.87 -4.30
CA CYS A 41 -16.14 -5.89 -4.60
C CYS A 41 -16.91 -5.46 -3.33
N HIS A 42 -16.62 -6.05 -2.16
CA HIS A 42 -17.37 -5.78 -0.94
C HIS A 42 -16.49 -5.13 0.13
N VAL A 43 -16.89 -3.95 0.61
CA VAL A 43 -16.18 -3.12 1.62
C VAL A 43 -15.70 -3.94 2.82
N ARG A 44 -16.50 -4.88 3.31
CA ARG A 44 -16.13 -5.76 4.44
C ARG A 44 -14.93 -6.65 4.16
N VAL A 45 -14.75 -7.10 2.92
CA VAL A 45 -13.62 -7.95 2.52
C VAL A 45 -12.32 -7.13 2.55
N ILE A 46 -12.35 -5.91 2.00
CA ILE A 46 -11.21 -4.98 2.01
C ILE A 46 -10.81 -4.64 3.44
N ALA A 47 -11.77 -4.26 4.30
CA ALA A 47 -11.47 -3.93 5.69
C ALA A 47 -10.90 -5.13 6.49
N THR A 48 -11.43 -6.34 6.25
CA THR A 48 -10.91 -7.56 6.90
C THR A 48 -9.48 -7.85 6.45
N TYR A 49 -9.19 -7.68 5.15
CA TYR A 49 -7.86 -7.86 4.58
C TYR A 49 -6.83 -6.92 5.23
N TYR A 50 -7.11 -5.62 5.31
CA TYR A 50 -6.20 -4.67 5.97
C TYR A 50 -6.00 -4.99 7.44
N ARG A 51 -7.07 -5.32 8.17
CA ARG A 51 -6.99 -5.67 9.59
C ARG A 51 -6.10 -6.89 9.83
N ASP A 52 -6.32 -7.98 9.08
CA ASP A 52 -5.58 -9.23 9.27
C ASP A 52 -4.09 -9.06 8.98
N GLN A 53 -3.74 -8.35 7.90
CA GLN A 53 -2.34 -8.09 7.55
C GLN A 53 -1.66 -7.17 8.56
N ALA A 54 -2.32 -6.07 8.95
CA ALA A 54 -1.77 -5.14 9.92
C ALA A 54 -1.58 -5.81 11.29
N SER A 55 -2.52 -6.66 11.74
CA SER A 55 -2.39 -7.39 13.02
C SER A 55 -1.12 -8.23 13.04
N ALA A 56 -0.87 -9.01 11.99
CA ALA A 56 0.32 -9.86 11.91
C ALA A 56 1.63 -9.05 11.92
N LEU A 57 1.65 -7.90 11.25
CA LEU A 57 2.83 -7.03 11.21
C LEU A 57 3.05 -6.30 12.56
N ILE A 58 1.99 -5.82 13.19
CA ILE A 58 2.04 -5.18 14.51
C ILE A 58 2.52 -6.20 15.57
N GLU A 59 2.02 -7.43 15.53
CA GLU A 59 2.49 -8.52 16.41
C GLU A 59 3.98 -8.85 16.21
N ALA A 60 4.51 -8.58 15.00
CA ALA A 60 5.93 -8.69 14.69
C ALA A 60 6.76 -7.47 15.15
N ASN A 61 6.15 -6.46 15.78
CA ASN A 61 6.77 -5.22 16.27
C ASN A 61 7.46 -4.38 15.19
N VAL A 62 6.80 -4.19 14.05
CA VAL A 62 7.26 -3.23 13.04
C VAL A 62 7.19 -1.79 13.57
N ASP A 63 8.13 -0.94 13.15
CA ASP A 63 8.17 0.47 13.56
C ASP A 63 7.08 1.33 12.90
N CYS A 64 6.63 0.93 11.71
CA CYS A 64 5.56 1.58 10.95
C CYS A 64 4.93 0.60 9.93
N LEU A 65 3.76 0.97 9.41
CA LEU A 65 3.12 0.28 8.29
C LEU A 65 3.14 1.16 7.04
N ALA A 66 3.58 0.58 5.92
CA ALA A 66 3.48 1.17 4.60
C ALA A 66 2.23 0.62 3.89
N LEU A 67 1.26 1.48 3.62
CA LEU A 67 0.11 1.17 2.79
C LEU A 67 0.39 1.68 1.37
N GLU A 68 0.86 0.78 0.52
CA GLU A 68 1.37 1.15 -0.80
C GLU A 68 0.39 0.90 -1.93
N THR A 69 0.53 1.67 -3.00
CA THR A 69 -0.25 1.49 -4.24
C THR A 69 -1.75 1.60 -4.03
N ILE A 70 -2.18 2.42 -3.06
CA ILE A 70 -3.60 2.62 -2.79
C ILE A 70 -4.22 3.35 -3.99
N PRO A 71 -5.29 2.84 -4.60
CA PRO A 71 -5.83 3.41 -5.83
C PRO A 71 -6.79 4.57 -5.56
N SER A 72 -7.37 4.66 -4.35
CA SER A 72 -8.41 5.65 -4.02
C SER A 72 -8.38 6.15 -2.58
N LEU A 73 -8.92 7.36 -2.37
CA LEU A 73 -9.17 7.90 -1.04
C LEU A 73 -10.16 7.03 -0.24
N THR A 74 -11.16 6.46 -0.92
CA THR A 74 -12.14 5.57 -0.29
C THR A 74 -11.48 4.34 0.31
N GLU A 75 -10.57 3.69 -0.41
CA GLU A 75 -9.84 2.54 0.09
C GLU A 75 -8.86 2.91 1.20
N ALA A 76 -8.19 4.06 1.09
CA ALA A 76 -7.35 4.59 2.17
C ALA A 76 -8.15 4.76 3.48
N ARG A 77 -9.35 5.34 3.43
CA ARG A 77 -10.24 5.47 4.59
C ARG A 77 -10.60 4.12 5.20
N LEU A 78 -10.94 3.14 4.37
CA LEU A 78 -11.25 1.78 4.83
C LEU A 78 -10.05 1.11 5.50
N ALA A 79 -8.85 1.26 4.93
CA ALA A 79 -7.63 0.74 5.51
C ALA A 79 -7.35 1.38 6.88
N ILE A 80 -7.43 2.71 6.96
CA ILE A 80 -7.21 3.46 8.21
C ILE A 80 -8.22 3.04 9.28
N ASP A 81 -9.52 2.96 8.96
CA ASP A 81 -10.56 2.52 9.91
C ASP A 81 -10.41 1.06 10.35
N ALA A 82 -9.91 0.19 9.47
CA ALA A 82 -9.61 -1.19 9.84
C ALA A 82 -8.44 -1.27 10.83
N ILE A 83 -7.38 -0.50 10.57
CA ILE A 83 -6.14 -0.51 11.36
C ILE A 83 -6.28 0.26 12.67
N SER A 84 -7.12 1.29 12.75
CA SER A 84 -7.33 2.08 13.97
C SER A 84 -7.94 1.28 15.13
N LYS A 85 -8.43 0.06 14.86
CA LYS A 85 -8.95 -0.89 15.86
C LYS A 85 -7.85 -1.78 16.46
N LEU A 86 -6.62 -1.67 15.98
CA LEU A 86 -5.44 -2.42 16.43
C LEU A 86 -4.56 -1.52 17.33
N PRO A 87 -3.54 -2.08 18.02
CA PRO A 87 -2.57 -1.27 18.74
C PRO A 87 -1.97 -0.17 17.84
N PRO A 88 -1.79 1.06 18.34
CA PRO A 88 -1.32 2.17 17.52
C PRO A 88 0.04 1.90 16.87
N VAL A 89 0.12 2.17 15.57
CA VAL A 89 1.36 2.10 14.78
C VAL A 89 1.35 3.24 13.75
N PRO A 90 2.48 3.95 13.54
CA PRO A 90 2.57 4.97 12.51
C PRO A 90 2.28 4.41 11.11
N LEU A 91 1.50 5.13 10.31
CA LEU A 91 1.21 4.77 8.92
C LEU A 91 1.91 5.71 7.95
N TRP A 92 2.48 5.18 6.86
CA TRP A 92 2.62 5.96 5.63
C TRP A 92 1.69 5.38 4.57
N ILE A 93 1.06 6.25 3.79
CA ILE A 93 0.14 5.84 2.73
C ILE A 93 0.63 6.40 1.40
N SER A 94 0.91 5.55 0.41
CA SER A 94 1.28 5.97 -0.94
C SER A 94 0.25 5.54 -1.98
N PHE A 95 0.04 6.43 -2.95
CA PHE A 95 -0.97 6.27 -4.00
C PHE A 95 -0.32 6.01 -5.35
N SER A 96 -0.98 5.19 -6.16
CA SER A 96 -0.74 5.15 -7.60
C SER A 96 -1.63 6.16 -8.31
N CYS A 97 -1.04 6.93 -9.22
CA CYS A 97 -1.71 8.05 -9.89
C CYS A 97 -1.71 7.86 -11.40
N LYS A 98 -2.83 8.21 -12.05
CA LYS A 98 -3.00 8.07 -13.50
C LYS A 98 -2.51 9.29 -14.28
N ASN A 99 -2.43 10.45 -13.63
CA ASN A 99 -2.02 11.71 -14.22
C ASN A 99 -1.48 12.67 -13.14
N GLY A 100 -1.13 13.90 -13.53
CA GLY A 100 -0.53 14.91 -12.65
C GLY A 100 -1.43 15.50 -11.56
N SER A 101 -2.71 15.11 -11.47
CA SER A 101 -3.65 15.67 -10.49
C SER A 101 -4.52 14.62 -9.78
N CYS A 102 -4.63 13.39 -10.29
CA CYS A 102 -5.58 12.40 -9.77
C CYS A 102 -4.95 11.04 -9.45
N THR A 103 -5.51 10.37 -8.44
CA THR A 103 -5.28 8.94 -8.16
C THR A 103 -5.74 8.07 -9.32
N ASN A 104 -5.35 6.79 -9.33
CA ASN A 104 -5.80 5.82 -10.32
C ASN A 104 -7.33 5.68 -10.37
N SER A 105 -8.01 5.75 -9.23
CA SER A 105 -9.48 5.73 -9.17
C SER A 105 -10.13 7.08 -9.50
N GLY A 106 -9.35 8.16 -9.61
CA GLY A 106 -9.83 9.48 -10.04
C GLY A 106 -10.17 10.46 -8.93
N ASP A 107 -9.74 10.22 -7.69
CA ASP A 107 -9.79 11.24 -6.64
C ASP A 107 -8.78 12.35 -6.95
N GLU A 108 -9.15 13.60 -6.71
CA GLU A 108 -8.22 14.73 -6.76
C GLU A 108 -7.14 14.56 -5.69
N PHE A 109 -5.88 14.61 -6.08
CA PHE A 109 -4.75 14.35 -5.18
C PHE A 109 -4.63 15.42 -4.09
N SER A 110 -5.05 16.66 -4.38
CA SER A 110 -5.15 17.72 -3.37
C SER A 110 -6.12 17.37 -2.23
N ASP A 111 -7.24 16.73 -2.56
CA ASP A 111 -8.26 16.34 -1.58
C ASP A 111 -7.77 15.17 -0.73
N VAL A 112 -7.12 14.19 -1.37
CA VAL A 112 -6.42 13.09 -0.70
C VAL A 112 -5.43 13.63 0.33
N VAL A 113 -4.55 14.54 -0.08
CA VAL A 113 -3.52 15.09 0.82
C VAL A 113 -4.16 15.88 1.96
N SER A 114 -5.13 16.74 1.65
CA SER A 114 -5.80 17.58 2.64
C SER A 114 -6.46 16.75 3.74
N GLU A 115 -7.16 15.68 3.37
CA GLU A 115 -7.81 14.81 4.33
C GLU A 115 -6.80 14.00 5.16
N LEU A 116 -5.86 13.33 4.51
CA LEU A 116 -4.89 12.48 5.20
C LEU A 116 -3.99 13.27 6.14
N CYS A 117 -3.74 14.55 5.86
CA CYS A 117 -3.01 15.43 6.75
C CYS A 117 -3.72 15.66 8.10
N LEU A 118 -5.05 15.61 8.14
CA LEU A 118 -5.83 15.77 9.37
C LEU A 118 -5.83 14.50 10.24
N ASN A 119 -5.47 13.35 9.68
CA ASN A 119 -5.49 12.08 10.41
C ASN A 119 -4.18 11.84 11.18
N SER A 120 -4.22 11.81 12.52
CA SER A 120 -3.00 11.68 13.35
C SER A 120 -2.27 10.33 13.22
N ALA A 121 -2.92 9.27 12.73
CA ALA A 121 -2.26 7.97 12.50
C ALA A 121 -1.36 8.00 11.25
N VAL A 122 -1.68 8.86 10.28
CA VAL A 122 -0.89 9.02 9.06
C VAL A 122 0.30 9.93 9.34
N SER A 123 1.50 9.40 9.22
CA SER A 123 2.76 10.13 9.42
C SER A 123 3.31 10.72 8.12
N MET A 124 3.12 10.03 6.99
CA MET A 124 3.60 10.49 5.68
C MET A 124 2.63 10.09 4.57
N ILE A 125 2.62 10.89 3.50
CA ILE A 125 1.77 10.66 2.31
C ILE A 125 2.71 10.46 1.13
N GLY A 126 2.39 9.58 0.19
CA GLY A 126 3.34 9.22 -0.85
C GLY A 126 2.76 8.97 -2.23
N ILE A 127 3.68 8.82 -3.17
CA ILE A 127 3.41 8.48 -4.57
C ILE A 127 4.34 7.34 -4.95
N ASN A 128 3.77 6.23 -5.40
CA ASN A 128 4.51 5.08 -5.90
C ASN A 128 3.84 4.48 -7.13
N CYS A 129 4.51 3.56 -7.81
CA CYS A 129 3.94 2.83 -8.96
C CYS A 129 3.35 3.78 -10.03
N THR A 130 3.96 4.95 -10.20
CA THR A 130 3.45 6.07 -10.98
C THR A 130 4.52 6.48 -12.00
N ASP A 131 4.12 6.96 -13.18
CA ASP A 131 5.06 7.49 -14.18
C ASP A 131 5.87 8.65 -13.56
N PRO A 132 7.21 8.61 -13.58
CA PRO A 132 8.03 9.65 -12.97
C PRO A 132 7.79 11.05 -13.56
N SER A 133 7.33 11.16 -14.80
CA SER A 133 7.08 12.45 -15.47
C SER A 133 5.94 13.26 -14.85
N ILE A 134 4.97 12.60 -14.18
CA ILE A 134 3.79 13.27 -13.59
C ILE A 134 3.94 13.54 -12.09
N VAL A 135 4.96 12.98 -11.43
CA VAL A 135 5.21 13.15 -9.99
C VAL A 135 5.38 14.62 -9.61
N GLY A 136 6.11 15.38 -10.43
CA GLY A 136 6.34 16.80 -10.17
C GLY A 136 5.04 17.60 -10.11
N ASP A 137 4.06 17.28 -10.94
CA ASP A 137 2.76 17.94 -10.92
C ASP A 137 1.91 17.50 -9.73
N LEU A 138 1.90 16.21 -9.39
CA LEU A 138 1.21 15.71 -8.20
C LEU A 138 1.71 16.38 -6.91
N LEU A 139 3.02 16.55 -6.77
CA LEU A 139 3.62 17.22 -5.62
C LEU A 139 3.22 18.70 -5.52
N LYS A 140 2.95 19.38 -6.65
CA LYS A 140 2.45 20.77 -6.64
C LYS A 140 1.01 20.87 -6.11
N HIS A 141 0.19 19.85 -6.33
CA HIS A 141 -1.18 19.78 -5.83
C HIS A 141 -1.27 19.35 -4.37
N GLY A 142 -0.19 18.76 -3.84
CA GLY A 142 -0.09 18.42 -2.42
C GLY A 142 -0.01 19.68 -1.56
N ALA A 143 -0.77 19.73 -0.47
CA ALA A 143 -0.67 20.79 0.53
C ALA A 143 0.73 20.79 1.17
N TYR A 144 1.64 21.58 0.60
CA TYR A 144 3.00 21.73 1.10
C TYR A 144 2.98 22.09 2.60
N GLY A 145 3.73 21.32 3.38
CA GLY A 145 4.10 21.71 4.75
C GLY A 145 3.30 21.08 5.89
N MET A 146 2.29 20.25 5.64
CA MET A 146 1.58 19.57 6.75
C MET A 146 2.20 18.21 7.13
N LYS A 147 2.57 17.39 6.15
CA LYS A 147 3.23 16.08 6.35
C LYS A 147 4.31 15.85 5.29
N PRO A 148 5.39 15.11 5.61
CA PRO A 148 6.40 14.77 4.63
C PRO A 148 5.84 13.88 3.51
N PHE A 149 6.40 14.05 2.31
CA PHE A 149 6.11 13.19 1.17
C PHE A 149 7.14 12.05 1.05
N VAL A 150 6.68 10.85 0.67
CA VAL A 150 7.52 9.70 0.28
C VAL A 150 7.28 9.37 -1.18
N VAL A 151 8.32 9.35 -2.01
CA VAL A 151 8.17 9.22 -3.47
C VAL A 151 9.12 8.18 -4.02
N TYR A 152 8.59 7.17 -4.71
CA TYR A 152 9.34 6.09 -5.34
C TYR A 152 8.58 5.62 -6.60
N PRO A 153 8.73 6.36 -7.72
CA PRO A 153 7.99 6.10 -8.95
C PRO A 153 8.54 4.89 -9.70
N ASN A 154 7.90 4.56 -10.83
CA ASN A 154 8.44 3.57 -11.77
C ASN A 154 9.76 4.07 -12.38
N SER A 155 10.52 3.16 -13.01
CA SER A 155 11.79 3.50 -13.68
C SER A 155 11.65 4.48 -14.85
N GLY A 156 10.43 4.67 -15.37
CA GLY A 156 10.15 5.45 -16.57
C GLY A 156 10.26 4.62 -17.86
N GLU A 157 10.74 3.39 -17.76
CA GLU A 157 10.84 2.49 -18.91
C GLU A 157 9.45 2.04 -19.38
N LYS A 158 9.28 2.02 -20.70
CA LYS A 158 8.10 1.51 -21.39
C LYS A 158 8.41 0.13 -21.95
N TYR A 159 7.54 -0.82 -21.66
CA TYR A 159 7.61 -2.14 -22.27
C TYR A 159 7.07 -2.07 -23.70
N CYS A 160 7.96 -2.18 -24.69
CA CYS A 160 7.63 -2.11 -26.11
C CYS A 160 8.30 -3.28 -26.84
N ASN A 161 7.53 -4.04 -27.63
CA ASN A 161 8.05 -5.14 -28.45
C ASN A 161 8.89 -6.18 -27.67
N GLY A 162 8.49 -6.52 -26.45
CA GLY A 162 9.15 -7.55 -25.65
C GLY A 162 10.38 -7.09 -24.86
N ARG A 163 10.66 -5.78 -24.80
CA ARG A 163 11.81 -5.21 -24.07
C ARG A 163 11.41 -3.90 -23.38
N TYR A 164 12.13 -3.54 -22.33
CA TYR A 164 12.03 -2.23 -21.68
C TYR A 164 12.93 -1.22 -22.41
N CYS A 165 12.37 -0.06 -22.72
CA CYS A 165 13.04 1.07 -23.36
C CYS A 165 12.67 2.36 -22.60
N LEU A 166 13.59 3.31 -22.48
CA LEU A 166 13.25 4.67 -21.99
C LEU A 166 12.52 5.48 -23.07
#